data_AF-A0A6I0F9U1-F1
#
_entry.id   AF-A0A6I0F9U1-F1
#
_cell.length_a   1.000
_cell.length_b   1.000
_cell.length_c   1.000
_cell.angle_alpha   90.00
_cell.angle_beta   90.00
_cell.angle_gamma   90.00
#
_symmetry.space_group_name_H-M   'P 1'
#
loop_
_entity.id
_entity.type
_entity.pdbx_description
1 polymer ?
#
loop_
_entity_poly.entity_id
_entity_poly.type
_entity_poly.pdbx_seq_one_letter_code
_entity_poly.pdbx_strand_id
1 'polypeptide(L)'
;MRKAILFILITMVLASTLTITYGSINETVNRFSDVSKGDWFAPTVAKLVEMGGIEGYANGTFKPNRTMTQAEFIKTVVATLHGEEPIAEDEHWGMNYIREAEKLGYIDGGEYREEDLNKPINRYQ
;
A
#
# COMPACT_ATOMS: atom_id res chain seq x y z
N MET A 1 -29.53 33.69 -11.85
CA MET A 1 -29.91 32.27 -11.62
C MET A 1 -28.86 31.28 -12.12
N ARG A 2 -28.42 31.31 -13.39
CA ARG A 2 -27.41 30.36 -13.93
C ARG A 2 -26.03 30.36 -13.23
N LYS A 3 -25.55 31.51 -12.74
CA LYS A 3 -24.26 31.63 -12.03
C LYS A 3 -24.29 31.12 -10.58
N ALA A 4 -25.45 31.12 -9.94
CA ALA A 4 -25.62 30.64 -8.55
C ALA A 4 -25.65 29.10 -8.48
N ILE A 5 -26.24 28.44 -9.49
CA ILE A 5 -26.24 26.98 -9.63
C ILE A 5 -24.81 26.45 -9.84
N LEU A 6 -24.00 27.16 -10.64
CA LEU A 6 -22.61 26.80 -10.88
C LEU A 6 -21.75 26.93 -9.61
N PHE A 7 -21.98 27.97 -8.79
CA PHE A 7 -21.27 28.16 -7.53
C PHE A 7 -21.60 27.07 -6.50
N ILE A 8 -22.88 26.68 -6.40
CA ILE A 8 -23.34 25.59 -5.52
C ILE A 8 -22.74 24.25 -5.95
N LEU A 9 -22.70 23.97 -7.26
CA LEU A 9 -22.07 22.76 -7.80
C LEU A 9 -20.56 22.72 -7.52
N ILE A 10 -19.85 23.83 -7.70
CA ILE A 10 -18.42 23.93 -7.38
C ILE A 10 -18.18 23.69 -5.89
N THR A 11 -19.02 24.25 -5.00
CA THR A 11 -18.90 24.02 -3.56
C THR A 11 -19.28 22.60 -3.13
N MET A 12 -20.26 21.98 -3.76
CA MET A 12 -20.62 20.57 -3.49
C MET A 12 -19.50 19.63 -3.92
N VAL A 13 -18.83 19.89 -5.06
CA VAL A 13 -17.67 19.12 -5.49
C VAL A 13 -16.50 19.28 -4.50
N LEU A 14 -16.22 20.50 -4.04
CA LEU A 14 -15.15 20.77 -3.07
C LEU A 14 -15.42 20.12 -1.69
N ALA A 15 -16.65 20.19 -1.19
CA ALA A 15 -17.04 19.54 0.07
C ALA A 15 -17.02 18.01 -0.02
N SER A 16 -17.40 17.45 -1.17
CA SER A 16 -17.33 16.00 -1.43
C SER A 16 -15.87 15.52 -1.45
N THR A 17 -14.96 16.26 -2.08
CA THR A 17 -13.51 15.91 -2.10
C THR A 17 -12.88 15.94 -0.71
N LEU A 18 -13.30 16.87 0.15
CA LEU A 18 -12.86 16.93 1.54
C LEU A 18 -13.37 15.69 2.32
N THR A 19 -14.64 15.34 2.15
CA THR A 19 -15.28 14.25 2.91
C THR A 19 -14.75 12.85 2.53
N ILE A 20 -14.50 12.59 1.25
CA ILE A 20 -13.91 11.32 0.77
C ILE A 20 -12.50 11.13 1.36
N THR A 21 -11.72 12.21 1.49
CA THR A 21 -10.37 12.18 2.05
C THR A 21 -10.37 11.89 3.57
N TYR A 22 -11.31 12.48 4.33
CA TYR A 22 -11.43 12.24 5.78
C TYR A 22 -12.04 10.88 6.15
N GLY A 23 -12.84 10.26 5.26
CA GLY A 23 -13.42 8.93 5.48
C GLY A 23 -12.37 7.82 5.50
N SER A 24 -11.48 7.80 4.50
CA SER A 24 -10.45 6.75 4.30
C SER A 24 -9.44 6.65 5.47
N ILE A 25 -9.01 7.80 6.03
CA ILE A 25 -8.09 7.81 7.17
C ILE A 25 -8.70 7.21 8.46
N ASN A 26 -10.02 7.36 8.66
CA ASN A 26 -10.68 6.88 9.87
C ASN A 26 -10.82 5.36 9.86
N GLU A 27 -11.06 4.75 8.70
CA GLU A 27 -11.15 3.29 8.60
C GLU A 27 -9.81 2.60 8.83
N THR A 28 -8.70 3.16 8.33
CA THR A 28 -7.37 2.57 8.55
C THR A 28 -6.90 2.70 9.99
N VAL A 29 -7.17 3.83 10.65
CA VAL A 29 -6.86 4.00 12.08
C VAL A 29 -7.67 3.06 12.95
N ASN A 30 -8.88 2.69 12.54
CA ASN A 30 -9.66 1.67 13.24
C ASN A 30 -9.20 0.24 12.88
N ARG A 31 -8.42 0.06 11.81
CA ARG A 31 -7.94 -1.24 11.35
C ARG A 31 -6.74 -1.75 12.13
N PHE A 32 -5.80 -0.87 12.49
CA PHE A 32 -4.55 -1.26 13.15
C PHE A 32 -4.45 -0.70 14.56
N SER A 33 -4.24 -1.60 15.53
CA SER A 33 -4.11 -1.23 16.95
C SER A 33 -2.87 -0.39 17.28
N ASP A 34 -1.88 -0.36 16.41
CA ASP A 34 -0.61 0.37 16.53
C ASP A 34 -0.47 1.54 15.53
N VAL A 35 -1.60 2.05 15.02
CA VAL A 35 -1.66 3.23 14.15
C VAL A 35 -2.69 4.22 14.68
N SER A 36 -2.25 5.40 15.09
CA SER A 36 -3.09 6.49 15.58
C SER A 36 -3.30 7.56 14.51
N LYS A 37 -4.42 8.32 14.57
CA LYS A 37 -4.71 9.42 13.62
C LYS A 37 -3.61 10.49 13.56
N GLY A 38 -2.91 10.69 14.68
CA GLY A 38 -1.84 11.68 14.81
C GLY A 38 -0.48 11.20 14.30
N ASP A 39 -0.35 9.92 13.94
CA ASP A 39 0.92 9.40 13.43
C ASP A 39 1.18 9.97 12.03
N TRP A 40 2.39 10.47 11.83
CA TRP A 40 2.79 11.12 10.58
C TRP A 40 2.66 10.19 9.35
N PHE A 41 2.77 8.87 9.57
CA PHE A 41 2.63 7.85 8.53
C PHE A 41 1.20 7.36 8.32
N ALA A 42 0.26 7.68 9.20
CA ALA A 42 -1.12 7.18 9.12
C ALA A 42 -1.81 7.48 7.77
N PRO A 43 -1.65 8.67 7.16
CA PRO A 43 -2.23 8.92 5.83
C PRO A 43 -1.66 8.01 4.74
N THR A 44 -0.36 7.71 4.79
CA THR A 44 0.30 6.83 3.82
C THR A 44 -0.13 5.39 4.00
N VAL A 45 -0.19 4.90 5.24
CA VAL A 45 -0.71 3.57 5.56
C VAL A 45 -2.15 3.44 5.09
N ALA A 46 -2.98 4.45 5.32
CA ALA A 46 -4.36 4.45 4.84
C ALA A 46 -4.46 4.33 3.34
N LYS A 47 -3.62 5.05 2.61
CA LYS A 47 -3.61 4.98 1.15
C LYS A 47 -3.16 3.60 0.65
N LEU A 48 -2.15 3.00 1.25
CA LEU A 48 -1.67 1.67 0.86
C LEU A 48 -2.71 0.57 1.17
N VAL A 49 -3.48 0.69 2.26
CA VAL A 49 -4.61 -0.22 2.55
C VAL A 49 -5.71 -0.06 1.51
N GLU A 50 -6.09 1.18 1.19
CA GLU A 50 -7.11 1.49 0.17
C GLU A 50 -6.74 0.92 -1.21
N MET A 51 -5.45 0.91 -1.53
CA MET A 51 -4.91 0.37 -2.78
C MET A 51 -4.67 -1.15 -2.75
N GLY A 52 -4.93 -1.83 -1.63
CA GLY A 52 -4.68 -3.27 -1.47
C GLY A 52 -3.19 -3.65 -1.37
N GLY A 53 -2.29 -2.68 -1.22
CA GLY A 53 -0.85 -2.91 -1.13
C GLY A 53 -0.40 -3.49 0.21
N ILE A 54 -1.15 -3.22 1.28
CA ILE A 54 -0.90 -3.73 2.63
C ILE A 54 -2.19 -4.16 3.32
N GLU A 55 -2.11 -5.25 4.08
CA GLU A 55 -3.26 -5.78 4.84
C GLU A 55 -3.06 -5.69 6.35
N GLY A 56 -1.79 -5.65 6.79
CA GLY A 56 -1.34 -5.79 8.17
C GLY A 56 -1.14 -7.25 8.57
N TYR A 57 -0.93 -7.47 9.87
CA TYR A 57 -0.75 -8.81 10.45
C TYR A 57 -2.06 -9.36 10.99
N ALA A 58 -2.15 -10.68 11.09
CA ALA A 58 -3.32 -11.39 11.62
C ALA A 58 -3.75 -10.96 13.04
N ASN A 59 -2.84 -10.37 13.82
CA ASN A 59 -3.13 -9.83 15.15
C ASN A 59 -3.65 -8.37 15.13
N GLY A 60 -3.97 -7.80 13.96
CA GLY A 60 -4.51 -6.45 13.84
C GLY A 60 -3.46 -5.35 14.05
N THR A 61 -2.20 -5.59 13.65
CA THR A 61 -1.11 -4.60 13.72
C THR A 61 -0.55 -4.28 12.33
N PHE A 62 0.02 -3.10 12.15
CA PHE A 62 0.79 -2.68 10.98
C PHE A 62 2.30 -2.85 11.20
N LYS A 63 2.79 -2.68 12.43
CA LYS A 63 4.19 -2.70 12.85
C LYS A 63 5.06 -1.64 12.16
N PRO A 64 4.77 -0.33 12.34
CA PRO A 64 5.42 0.76 11.61
C PRO A 64 6.94 0.86 11.80
N ASN A 65 7.47 0.34 12.91
CA ASN A 65 8.91 0.37 13.22
C ASN A 65 9.66 -0.92 12.85
N ARG A 66 8.97 -1.92 12.30
CA ARG A 66 9.61 -3.17 11.90
C ARG A 66 10.20 -3.00 10.50
N THR A 67 11.48 -3.33 10.34
CA THR A 67 12.10 -3.40 9.02
C THR A 67 11.42 -4.48 8.17
N MET A 68 11.03 -4.11 6.96
CA MET A 68 10.45 -5.04 5.98
C MET A 68 11.53 -5.95 5.40
N THR A 69 11.13 -7.16 5.01
CA THR A 69 11.96 -8.01 4.16
C THR A 69 11.92 -7.54 2.71
N GLN A 70 12.85 -8.03 1.90
CA GLN A 70 12.86 -7.78 0.46
C GLN A 70 11.55 -8.24 -0.20
N ALA A 71 11.07 -9.45 0.12
CA ALA A 71 9.80 -9.93 -0.41
C ALA A 71 8.59 -9.08 0.01
N GLU A 72 8.52 -8.65 1.27
CA GLU A 72 7.41 -7.81 1.73
C GLU A 72 7.39 -6.47 0.99
N PHE A 73 8.56 -5.87 0.75
CA PHE A 73 8.64 -4.61 0.03
C PHE A 73 8.19 -4.76 -1.43
N ILE A 74 8.75 -5.74 -2.16
CA ILE A 74 8.38 -5.96 -3.56
C ILE A 74 6.90 -6.34 -3.67
N LYS A 75 6.37 -7.19 -2.78
CA LYS A 75 4.93 -7.50 -2.69
C LYS A 75 4.10 -6.23 -2.57
N THR A 76 4.45 -5.35 -1.63
CA THR A 76 3.70 -4.11 -1.42
C THR A 76 3.75 -3.24 -2.66
N VAL A 77 4.90 -3.06 -3.32
CA VAL A 77 5.00 -2.25 -4.55
C VAL A 77 4.16 -2.83 -5.67
N VAL A 78 4.33 -4.13 -5.98
CA VAL A 78 3.62 -4.80 -7.07
C VAL A 78 2.11 -4.80 -6.82
N ALA A 79 1.66 -5.19 -5.62
CA ALA A 79 0.25 -5.22 -5.27
C ALA A 79 -0.40 -3.83 -5.31
N THR A 80 0.29 -2.79 -4.82
CA THR A 80 -0.19 -1.40 -4.85
C THR A 80 -0.42 -0.91 -6.29
N LEU A 81 0.45 -1.30 -7.22
CA LEU A 81 0.42 -0.79 -8.59
C LEU A 81 -0.44 -1.63 -9.54
N HIS A 82 -0.57 -2.94 -9.30
CA HIS A 82 -1.15 -3.88 -10.26
C HIS A 82 -2.33 -4.70 -9.73
N GLY A 83 -2.60 -4.69 -8.41
CA GLY A 83 -3.84 -5.18 -7.81
C GLY A 83 -4.10 -6.70 -7.81
N GLU A 84 -3.49 -7.47 -8.71
CA GLU A 84 -3.64 -8.93 -8.76
C GLU A 84 -2.45 -9.63 -8.09
N GLU A 85 -2.72 -10.58 -7.18
CA GLU A 85 -1.69 -11.42 -6.59
C GLU A 85 -1.25 -12.50 -7.60
N PRO A 86 0.04 -12.57 -7.96
CA PRO A 86 0.52 -13.58 -8.89
C PRO A 86 0.48 -14.97 -8.23
N ILE A 87 0.14 -15.99 -9.03
CA ILE A 87 -0.18 -17.35 -8.57
C ILE A 87 0.99 -17.94 -7.77
N ALA A 88 0.71 -18.48 -6.58
CA ALA A 88 1.70 -19.11 -5.72
C ALA A 88 2.15 -20.48 -6.25
N GLU A 89 3.43 -20.60 -6.61
CA GLU A 89 4.12 -21.88 -6.86
C GLU A 89 4.76 -22.43 -5.56
N ASP A 90 5.14 -23.73 -5.53
CA ASP A 90 5.79 -24.43 -4.40
C ASP A 90 7.23 -23.92 -4.13
N GLU A 91 7.36 -22.63 -3.85
CA GLU A 91 8.60 -21.89 -3.59
C GLU A 91 8.36 -20.82 -2.51
N HIS A 92 9.38 -20.04 -2.17
CA HIS A 92 9.20 -18.86 -1.32
C HIS A 92 8.07 -17.96 -1.85
N TRP A 93 7.08 -17.65 -1.01
CA TRP A 93 5.85 -16.92 -1.36
C TRP A 93 6.08 -15.59 -2.13
N GLY A 94 7.22 -14.93 -1.88
CA GLY A 94 7.60 -13.68 -2.54
C GLY A 94 8.01 -13.81 -4.00
N MET A 95 8.35 -15.01 -4.49
CA MET A 95 8.94 -15.21 -5.83
C MET A 95 8.02 -14.77 -6.95
N ASN A 96 6.71 -14.93 -6.79
CA ASN A 96 5.76 -14.55 -7.83
C ASN A 96 5.69 -13.03 -8.00
N TYR A 97 5.87 -12.29 -6.92
CA TYR A 97 6.00 -10.84 -6.96
C TYR A 97 7.32 -10.39 -7.58
N ILE A 98 8.43 -11.11 -7.30
CA ILE A 98 9.72 -10.86 -7.96
C ILE A 98 9.59 -11.04 -9.47
N ARG A 99 9.08 -12.17 -9.93
CA ARG A 99 8.90 -12.47 -11.36
C ARG A 99 8.01 -11.45 -12.06
N GLU A 100 6.92 -11.03 -11.40
CA GLU A 100 6.05 -10.00 -11.97
C GLU A 100 6.78 -8.64 -12.03
N ALA A 101 7.55 -8.27 -11.00
CA ALA A 101 8.36 -7.06 -11.03
C ALA A 101 9.44 -7.08 -12.14
N GLU A 102 10.08 -8.24 -12.38
CA GLU A 102 11.00 -8.45 -13.51
C GLU A 102 10.28 -8.29 -14.86
N LYS A 103 9.12 -8.95 -15.01
CA LYS A 103 8.29 -8.86 -16.22
C LYS A 103 7.82 -7.44 -16.52
N LEU A 104 7.55 -6.66 -15.47
CA LEU A 104 7.16 -5.25 -15.57
C LEU A 104 8.36 -4.31 -15.77
N GLY A 105 9.59 -4.79 -15.63
CA GLY A 105 10.82 -4.01 -15.78
C GLY A 105 11.11 -3.08 -14.61
N TYR A 106 10.63 -3.38 -13.40
CA TYR A 106 10.95 -2.64 -12.18
C TYR A 106 12.28 -3.06 -11.57
N ILE A 107 12.70 -4.30 -11.81
CA ILE A 107 13.94 -4.89 -11.30
C ILE A 107 14.60 -5.71 -12.41
N ASP A 108 15.92 -5.87 -12.31
CA ASP A 108 16.67 -6.67 -13.27
C ASP A 108 16.54 -8.18 -12.96
N GLY A 109 16.54 -8.99 -14.02
CA GLY A 109 16.44 -10.45 -13.89
C GLY A 109 17.53 -11.05 -13.00
N GLY A 110 17.14 -11.74 -11.93
CA GLY A 110 18.06 -12.37 -10.98
C GLY A 110 18.70 -11.42 -9.97
N GLU A 111 18.27 -10.16 -9.90
CA GLU A 111 18.66 -9.20 -8.87
C GLU A 111 18.27 -9.68 -7.46
N TYR A 112 17.06 -10.26 -7.35
CA TYR A 112 16.55 -10.83 -6.10
C TYR A 112 16.51 -12.36 -6.18
N ARG A 113 17.20 -13.01 -5.24
CA ARG A 113 17.32 -14.47 -5.15
C ARG A 113 16.45 -15.00 -4.02
N GLU A 114 15.91 -16.21 -4.19
CA GLU A 114 14.98 -16.82 -3.25
C GLU A 114 15.54 -16.86 -1.81
N GLU A 115 16.83 -17.21 -1.65
CA GLU A 115 17.51 -17.27 -0.36
C GLU A 115 17.63 -15.93 0.38
N ASP A 116 17.47 -14.82 -0.34
CA ASP A 116 17.64 -13.46 0.17
C ASP A 116 16.30 -12.79 0.52
N LEU A 117 15.18 -13.36 0.10
CA LEU A 117 13.86 -12.73 0.19
C LEU A 117 13.37 -12.43 1.61
N ASN A 118 13.88 -13.15 2.61
CA ASN A 118 13.62 -12.90 4.03
C ASN A 118 14.60 -11.93 4.69
N LYS A 119 15.66 -11.50 3.97
CA LYS A 119 16.60 -10.51 4.49
C LYS A 119 15.94 -9.13 4.53
N PRO A 120 16.34 -8.25 5.47
CA PRO A 120 15.86 -6.88 5.50
C PRO A 120 16.16 -6.14 4.21
N ILE A 121 15.20 -5.34 3.73
CA ILE A 121 15.47 -4.40 2.64
C ILE A 121 16.20 -3.17 3.18
N ASN A 122 17.17 -2.67 2.42
CA ASN A 122 17.91 -1.45 2.75
C ASN A 122 17.53 -0.28 1.82
N ARG A 123 18.00 0.93 2.12
CA ARG A 123 17.61 2.16 1.39
C ARG A 123 18.15 2.28 -0.05
N TYR A 124 19.14 1.47 -0.42
CA TYR A 124 19.73 1.48 -1.76
C TYR A 124 19.05 0.51 -2.73
N GLN A 125 18.33 -0.45 -2.18
CA GLN A 125 17.42 -1.35 -2.89
C GLN A 125 16.06 -0.67 -3.02
#